data_AF-A0A2I0LJU0-F1
#
_entry.id   AF-A0A2I0LJU0-F1
#
_cell.length_a   1.000
_cell.length_b   1.000
_cell.length_c   1.000
_cell.angle_alpha   90.00
_cell.angle_beta   90.00
_cell.angle_gamma   90.00
#
_symmetry.space_group_name_H-M   'P 1'
#
loop_
_entity.id
_entity.type
_entity.pdbx_description
1 polymer ?
#
loop_
_entity_poly.entity_id
_entity_poly.type
_entity_poly.pdbx_seq_one_letter_code
_entity_poly.pdbx_strand_id
1 'polypeptide(L)'
;MTAQAGEDVEMACSFRGSGSPSYSLEIQWWYVRNHRDWTDKQTWASNQVTLSPPEDPGKDATKISVVKVVGSNISHKLRLSRVKPADEGTYECRVIDSSDGKARHHKVKAYLRVEAAGAPGHPQDTQPTHPSTPTSTGLGRS
;
A
#
# COMPACT_ATOMS: atom_id res chain seq x y z
N MET A 1 0.37 -4.02 3.91
CA MET A 1 -1.09 -3.86 4.03
C MET A 1 -1.70 -5.24 4.01
N THR A 2 -2.69 -5.53 4.85
CA THR A 2 -3.33 -6.84 4.92
C THR A 2 -4.84 -6.65 4.78
N ALA A 3 -5.51 -7.54 4.07
CA ALA A 3 -6.96 -7.55 3.90
C ALA A 3 -7.47 -8.99 3.82
N GLN A 4 -8.72 -9.22 4.20
CA GLN A 4 -9.40 -10.49 4.01
C GLN A 4 -9.96 -10.58 2.58
N ALA A 5 -10.04 -11.81 2.05
CA ALA A 5 -10.67 -12.05 0.76
C ALA A 5 -12.13 -11.57 0.79
N GLY A 6 -12.49 -10.73 -0.19
CA GLY A 6 -13.80 -10.11 -0.30
C GLY A 6 -13.87 -8.67 0.23
N GLU A 7 -12.85 -8.19 0.96
CA GLU A 7 -12.81 -6.79 1.41
C GLU A 7 -12.45 -5.81 0.28
N ASP A 8 -12.80 -4.54 0.48
CA ASP A 8 -12.34 -3.43 -0.35
C ASP A 8 -11.08 -2.81 0.26
N VAL A 9 -10.05 -2.61 -0.55
CA VAL A 9 -8.76 -2.06 -0.13
C VAL A 9 -8.52 -0.71 -0.82
N GLU A 10 -8.11 0.28 -0.04
CA GLU A 10 -7.68 1.58 -0.55
C GLU A 10 -6.22 1.85 -0.20
N MET A 11 -5.40 2.09 -1.23
CA MET A 11 -4.02 2.51 -1.08
C MET A 11 -3.87 3.95 -1.57
N ALA A 12 -3.43 4.84 -0.68
CA ALA A 12 -3.23 6.25 -0.99
C ALA A 12 -1.76 6.55 -1.23
N CYS A 13 -1.48 7.36 -2.26
CA CYS A 13 -0.17 7.92 -2.51
C CYS A 13 -0.31 9.42 -2.70
N SER A 14 0.50 10.18 -1.97
CA SER A 14 0.54 11.64 -2.04
C SER A 14 1.98 12.10 -2.19
N PHE A 15 2.19 13.07 -3.05
CA PHE A 15 3.49 13.69 -3.28
C PHE A 15 3.37 15.21 -3.23
N ARG A 16 4.31 15.81 -2.52
CA ARG A 16 4.45 17.24 -2.35
C ARG A 16 5.80 17.66 -2.93
N GLY A 17 5.75 18.41 -4.02
CA GLY A 17 6.92 19.00 -4.65
C GLY A 17 7.47 20.16 -3.80
N SER A 18 8.76 20.42 -3.97
CA SER A 18 9.51 21.35 -3.12
C SER A 18 9.53 22.81 -3.61
N GLY A 19 8.73 23.23 -4.62
CA GLY A 19 8.84 24.60 -5.17
C GLY A 19 7.65 25.18 -5.97
N SER A 20 7.90 26.36 -6.57
CA SER A 20 7.03 27.32 -7.30
C SER A 20 6.16 26.77 -8.45
N PRO A 21 4.96 27.32 -8.75
CA PRO A 21 3.80 26.62 -9.39
C PRO A 21 3.94 26.03 -10.82
N SER A 22 5.10 26.07 -11.47
CA SER A 22 5.33 25.54 -12.83
C SER A 22 5.55 24.01 -12.90
N TYR A 23 5.31 23.29 -11.80
CA TYR A 23 5.46 21.83 -11.70
C TYR A 23 4.43 21.11 -12.57
N SER A 24 4.88 20.12 -13.34
CA SER A 24 4.00 19.11 -13.92
C SER A 24 4.30 17.80 -13.22
N LEU A 25 3.30 17.26 -12.53
CA LEU A 25 3.41 16.02 -11.77
C LEU A 25 2.57 14.95 -12.43
N GLU A 26 3.14 13.75 -12.54
CA GLU A 26 2.40 12.56 -12.99
C GLU A 26 2.53 11.46 -11.95
N ILE A 27 1.41 11.02 -11.39
CA ILE A 27 1.33 9.90 -10.46
C ILE A 27 0.79 8.67 -11.18
N GLN A 28 1.41 7.52 -10.96
CA GLN A 28 1.06 6.26 -11.60
C GLN A 28 1.02 5.14 -10.56
N TRP A 29 -0.01 4.30 -10.63
CA TRP A 29 -0.05 3.04 -9.89
C TRP A 29 0.33 1.87 -10.78
N TRP A 30 1.15 0.98 -10.23
CA TRP A 30 1.65 -0.20 -10.90
C TRP A 30 1.50 -1.43 -10.01
N TYR A 31 1.10 -2.56 -10.60
CA TYR A 31 1.16 -3.87 -9.97
C TYR A 31 2.43 -4.57 -10.42
N VAL A 32 3.26 -5.05 -9.48
CA VAL A 32 4.54 -5.72 -9.77
C VAL A 32 4.38 -7.22 -9.49
N ARG A 33 4.40 -8.02 -10.58
CA ARG A 33 4.05 -9.45 -10.57
C ARG A 33 5.10 -10.34 -9.91
N ASN A 34 6.36 -9.89 -9.78
CA ASN A 34 7.41 -10.66 -9.10
C ASN A 34 8.21 -9.81 -8.09
N HIS A 35 8.16 -10.19 -6.81
CA HIS A 35 8.90 -9.52 -5.72
C HIS A 35 10.40 -9.86 -5.71
N ARG A 36 10.77 -11.07 -6.18
CA ARG A 36 12.16 -11.57 -6.10
C ARG A 36 13.11 -10.83 -7.04
N ASP A 37 12.72 -10.63 -8.30
CA ASP A 37 13.60 -9.98 -9.28
C ASP A 37 13.77 -8.47 -9.06
N TRP A 38 12.82 -7.79 -8.41
CA TRP A 38 12.96 -6.36 -8.10
C TRP A 38 13.96 -6.09 -6.98
N THR A 39 13.98 -6.94 -5.94
CA THR A 39 14.89 -6.76 -4.80
C THR A 39 16.35 -6.91 -5.27
N ASP A 40 16.59 -7.86 -6.18
CA ASP A 40 17.85 -7.99 -6.92
C ASP A 40 18.12 -6.74 -7.79
N LYS A 41 17.10 -6.24 -8.49
CA LYS A 41 17.20 -5.02 -9.32
C LYS A 41 17.35 -3.69 -8.53
N GLN A 42 17.06 -3.59 -7.24
CA GLN A 42 17.47 -2.41 -6.45
C GLN A 42 18.86 -2.54 -5.87
N THR A 43 19.29 -3.77 -5.59
CA THR A 43 20.62 -4.04 -5.03
C THR A 43 21.73 -3.76 -6.06
N TRP A 44 21.56 -4.09 -7.35
CA TRP A 44 22.52 -3.67 -8.41
C TRP A 44 22.45 -2.17 -8.73
N ALA A 45 21.25 -1.57 -8.73
CA ALA A 45 21.05 -0.18 -9.13
C ALA A 45 21.61 0.82 -8.10
N SER A 46 21.74 0.40 -6.84
CA SER A 46 22.36 1.22 -5.80
C SER A 46 23.88 1.35 -5.96
N ASN A 47 24.53 0.59 -6.86
CA ASN A 47 25.99 0.55 -6.97
C ASN A 47 26.55 1.05 -8.31
N GLN A 48 25.74 1.54 -9.25
CA GLN A 48 26.24 2.06 -10.53
C GLN A 48 25.56 3.37 -10.94
N VAL A 49 26.24 4.48 -10.61
CA VAL A 49 26.30 5.63 -11.54
C VAL A 49 26.98 5.09 -12.80
N THR A 50 26.23 4.79 -13.86
CA THR A 50 26.64 4.87 -15.29
C THR A 50 25.52 4.34 -16.19
N LEU A 51 24.93 5.26 -16.96
CA LEU A 51 24.47 5.12 -18.35
C LEU A 51 23.98 3.72 -18.80
N SER A 52 22.69 3.44 -18.57
CA SER A 52 21.93 2.47 -19.36
C SER A 52 20.64 3.13 -19.86
N PRO A 53 20.12 2.78 -21.05
CA PRO A 53 18.82 3.28 -21.52
C PRO A 53 17.74 2.98 -20.47
N PRO A 54 16.59 3.68 -20.46
CA PRO A 54 15.47 3.29 -19.63
C PRO A 54 15.04 1.89 -20.04
N GLU A 55 15.63 0.87 -19.41
CA GLU A 55 15.17 -0.50 -19.52
C GLU A 55 13.76 -0.49 -18.96
N ASP A 56 12.81 -0.59 -19.88
CA ASP A 56 11.39 -0.63 -19.63
C ASP A 56 11.12 -1.60 -18.46
N PRO A 57 10.66 -1.13 -17.30
CA PRO A 57 10.29 -1.99 -16.18
C PRO A 57 9.00 -2.79 -16.47
N GLY A 58 8.56 -2.88 -17.73
CA GLY A 58 7.24 -3.33 -18.16
C GLY A 58 7.15 -4.81 -18.57
N LYS A 59 8.20 -5.62 -18.41
CA LYS A 59 8.04 -7.08 -18.59
C LYS A 59 7.19 -7.71 -17.49
N ASP A 60 7.24 -7.17 -16.26
CA ASP A 60 6.57 -7.77 -15.09
C ASP A 60 5.76 -6.78 -14.25
N ALA A 61 5.67 -5.51 -14.66
CA ALA A 61 4.85 -4.51 -14.01
C ALA A 61 3.66 -4.11 -14.89
N THR A 62 2.45 -4.18 -14.35
CA THR A 62 1.22 -3.77 -15.03
C THR A 62 0.82 -2.38 -14.57
N LYS A 63 0.70 -1.43 -15.50
CA LYS A 63 0.20 -0.08 -15.20
C LYS A 63 -1.29 -0.17 -14.90
N ILE A 64 -1.68 0.27 -13.71
CA ILE A 64 -3.08 0.24 -13.24
C ILE A 64 -3.76 1.57 -13.54
N SER A 65 -3.13 2.68 -13.15
CA SER A 65 -3.68 4.02 -13.37
C SER A 65 -2.59 5.06 -13.54
N VAL A 66 -2.94 6.16 -14.21
CA VAL A 66 -2.10 7.35 -14.38
C VAL A 66 -2.94 8.61 -14.30
N VAL A 67 -2.42 9.58 -13.56
CA VAL A 67 -2.99 10.92 -13.46
C VAL A 67 -1.86 11.93 -13.60
N LYS A 68 -2.08 12.94 -14.43
CA LYS A 68 -1.14 14.05 -14.62
C LYS A 68 -1.83 15.36 -14.28
N VAL A 69 -1.16 16.21 -13.51
CA VAL A 69 -1.65 17.53 -13.11
C VAL A 69 -0.56 18.58 -13.24
N VAL A 70 -0.98 19.83 -13.39
CA VAL A 70 -0.11 21.00 -13.22
C VAL A 70 -0.28 21.47 -11.78
N GLY A 71 0.83 21.62 -11.07
CA GLY A 71 0.85 22.08 -9.68
C GLY A 71 1.90 21.36 -8.84
N SER A 72 2.09 21.84 -7.61
CA SER A 72 3.14 21.37 -6.70
C SER A 72 2.72 20.20 -5.81
N ASN A 73 1.49 19.73 -5.91
CA ASN A 73 0.97 18.62 -5.09
C ASN A 73 0.14 17.69 -5.96
N ILE A 74 0.27 16.39 -5.72
CA ILE A 74 -0.54 15.38 -6.38
C ILE A 74 -0.87 14.29 -5.38
N SER A 75 -2.10 13.77 -5.43
CA SER A 75 -2.48 12.60 -4.66
C SER A 75 -3.39 11.72 -5.50
N HIS A 76 -3.23 10.41 -5.33
CA HIS A 76 -4.04 9.45 -6.04
C HIS A 76 -4.23 8.19 -5.20
N LYS A 77 -5.44 7.63 -5.28
CA LYS A 77 -5.87 6.48 -4.49
C LYS A 77 -6.17 5.33 -5.42
N LEU A 78 -5.50 4.21 -5.19
CA LEU A 78 -5.82 2.94 -5.81
C LEU A 78 -6.91 2.26 -4.97
N ARG A 79 -8.03 1.92 -5.60
CA ARG A 79 -9.13 1.18 -4.98
C ARG A 79 -9.22 -0.20 -5.62
N LEU A 80 -9.07 -1.23 -4.81
CA LEU A 80 -9.28 -2.62 -5.20
C LEU A 80 -10.56 -3.09 -4.50
N SER A 81 -11.49 -3.66 -5.27
CA SER A 81 -12.77 -4.09 -4.72
C SER A 81 -12.89 -5.60 -4.69
N ARG A 82 -13.41 -6.13 -3.57
CA ARG A 82 -13.57 -7.57 -3.32
C ARG A 82 -12.29 -8.34 -3.63
N VAL A 83 -11.22 -7.99 -2.91
CA VAL A 83 -9.88 -8.54 -3.15
C VAL A 83 -9.86 -10.05 -3.01
N LYS A 84 -9.05 -10.72 -3.82
CA LYS A 84 -8.87 -12.16 -3.85
C LYS A 84 -7.42 -12.52 -3.46
N PRO A 85 -7.15 -13.76 -3.04
CA PRO A 85 -5.77 -14.22 -2.85
C PRO A 85 -4.86 -14.01 -4.06
N ALA A 86 -5.42 -13.97 -5.28
CA ALA A 86 -4.68 -13.66 -6.51
C ALA A 86 -4.29 -12.18 -6.66
N ASP A 87 -4.92 -11.27 -5.92
CA ASP A 87 -4.60 -9.84 -5.89
C ASP A 87 -3.47 -9.52 -4.89
N GLU A 88 -3.03 -10.53 -4.12
CA GLU A 88 -1.85 -10.44 -3.26
C GLU A 88 -0.60 -10.13 -4.09
N GLY A 89 0.14 -9.09 -3.72
CA GLY A 89 1.34 -8.70 -4.43
C GLY A 89 1.85 -7.32 -4.08
N THR A 90 2.82 -6.84 -4.85
CA THR A 90 3.46 -5.54 -4.62
C THR A 90 2.84 -4.47 -5.50
N TYR A 91 2.29 -3.44 -4.87
CA TYR A 91 1.77 -2.26 -5.54
C TYR A 91 2.77 -1.12 -5.39
N GLU A 92 3.08 -0.45 -6.50
CA GLU A 92 4.05 0.64 -6.56
C GLU A 92 3.37 1.93 -7.01
N CYS A 93 3.55 2.98 -6.23
CA CYS A 93 3.25 4.33 -6.66
C CYS A 93 4.52 4.96 -7.24
N ARG A 94 4.43 5.46 -8.48
CA ARG A 94 5.49 6.20 -9.16
C ARG A 94 5.03 7.63 -9.38
N VAL A 95 5.82 8.61 -8.97
CA VAL A 95 5.59 10.03 -9.26
C VAL A 95 6.72 10.56 -10.12
N ILE A 96 6.37 11.17 -11.24
CA ILE A 96 7.29 11.87 -12.13
C ILE A 96 7.13 13.37 -11.88
N ASP A 97 8.20 14.01 -11.44
CA ASP A 97 8.32 15.45 -11.25
C ASP A 97 9.06 16.06 -12.45
N SER A 98 8.33 16.75 -13.33
CA SER A 98 8.87 17.34 -14.56
C SER A 98 8.98 18.86 -14.46
N SER A 99 9.74 19.33 -13.48
CA SER A 99 9.63 20.71 -13.00
C SER A 99 10.86 21.57 -13.26
N ASP A 100 12.01 20.93 -13.48
CA ASP A 100 13.33 21.58 -13.60
C ASP A 100 14.02 21.22 -14.93
N GLY A 101 13.25 20.93 -15.97
CA GLY A 101 13.78 20.43 -17.26
C GLY A 101 14.33 18.99 -17.21
N LYS A 102 14.49 18.40 -16.02
CA LYS A 102 14.80 16.98 -15.80
C LYS A 102 13.66 16.31 -15.05
N ALA A 103 13.21 15.15 -15.56
CA ALA A 103 12.18 14.35 -14.92
C ALA A 103 12.76 13.58 -13.72
N ARG A 104 12.41 13.98 -12.49
CA ARG A 104 12.73 13.23 -11.27
C ARG A 104 11.68 12.15 -11.03
N HIS A 105 12.12 10.97 -10.63
CA HIS A 105 11.23 9.82 -10.41
C HIS A 105 11.26 9.43 -8.94
N HIS A 106 10.11 9.54 -8.28
CA HIS A 106 9.91 9.11 -6.91
C HIS A 106 9.09 7.82 -6.91
N LYS A 107 9.51 6.81 -6.14
CA LYS A 107 8.85 5.50 -6.09
C LYS A 107 8.68 5.06 -4.66
N VAL A 108 7.49 4.57 -4.33
CA VAL A 108 7.19 3.92 -3.04
C VAL A 108 6.38 2.65 -3.29
N LYS A 109 6.56 1.65 -2.44
CA LYS A 109 5.96 0.34 -2.59
C LYS A 109 5.20 -0.07 -1.35
N ALA A 110 4.12 -0.80 -1.55
CA ALA A 110 3.39 -1.48 -0.50
C ALA A 110 3.08 -2.90 -0.96
N TYR A 111 3.30 -3.86 -0.08
CA TYR A 111 2.83 -5.23 -0.29
C TYR A 111 1.43 -5.36 0.28
N LEU A 112 0.49 -5.86 -0.54
CA LEU A 112 -0.85 -6.26 -0.12
C LEU A 112 -0.84 -7.76 0.11
N ARG A 113 -1.11 -8.19 1.33
CA ARG A 113 -1.37 -9.58 1.70
C ARG A 113 -2.88 -9.81 1.75
N VAL A 114 -3.36 -10.88 1.10
CA VAL A 114 -4.79 -11.21 1.09
C VAL A 114 -5.02 -12.55 1.76
N GLU A 115 -5.65 -12.53 2.91
CA GLU A 115 -5.95 -13.73 3.69
C GLU A 115 -7.23 -14.41 3.14
N ALA A 116 -7.19 -15.73 2.96
CA ALA A 116 -8.36 -16.46 2.47
C ALA A 116 -9.50 -16.37 3.50
N ALA A 117 -10.71 -16.09 3.02
CA ALA A 117 -11.90 -16.10 3.87
C ALA A 117 -12.13 -17.53 4.39
N GLY A 118 -11.79 -17.76 5.66
CA GLY A 118 -12.00 -19.03 6.35
C GLY A 118 -10.72 -19.76 6.74
N ALA A 119 -9.99 -19.23 7.72
CA ALA A 119 -9.32 -20.10 8.69
C ALA A 119 -10.28 -20.28 9.88
N PRO A 120 -10.86 -21.48 10.10
CA PRO A 120 -11.58 -21.75 11.33
C PRO A 120 -10.53 -22.01 12.43
N GLY A 121 -10.39 -21.07 13.36
CA GLY A 121 -9.57 -21.29 14.55
C GLY A 121 -8.98 -20.05 15.19
N HIS A 122 -9.83 -19.21 15.77
CA HIS A 122 -9.60 -18.73 17.13
C HIS A 122 -10.97 -18.67 17.80
N PRO A 123 -11.32 -19.62 18.68
CA PRO A 123 -12.36 -19.34 19.67
C PRO A 123 -11.82 -18.22 20.56
N GLN A 124 -12.17 -16.97 20.26
CA GLN A 124 -12.24 -15.93 21.28
C GLN A 124 -13.50 -16.16 22.11
N ASP A 125 -13.57 -17.32 22.76
CA ASP A 125 -14.44 -17.55 23.90
C ASP A 125 -13.53 -17.84 25.09
N THR A 126 -13.01 -16.76 25.66
CA THR A 126 -12.73 -16.72 27.09
C THR A 126 -12.94 -15.27 27.51
N GLN A 127 -14.22 -14.89 27.59
CA GLN A 127 -14.59 -13.91 28.60
C GLN A 127 -14.07 -14.47 29.93
N PRO A 128 -13.24 -13.75 30.70
CA PRO A 128 -13.02 -14.13 32.07
C PRO A 128 -14.34 -13.77 32.79
N THR A 129 -15.29 -14.71 32.81
CA THR A 129 -16.29 -14.71 33.88
C THR A 129 -15.53 -15.12 35.13
N HIS A 130 -15.03 -14.11 35.86
CA HIS A 130 -14.47 -14.30 37.18
C HIS A 130 -15.52 -14.99 38.06
N PRO A 131 -15.23 -16.16 38.65
CA PRO A 131 -16.11 -16.75 39.64
C PRO A 131 -15.73 -16.28 41.05
N SER A 132 -16.78 -16.13 41.87
CA SER A 132 -16.78 -16.16 43.36
C SER A 132 -16.36 -14.84 44.06
N THR A 133 -16.99 -14.39 45.15
CA THR A 133 -17.61 -15.14 46.26
C THR A 133 -18.58 -14.25 47.09
N PRO A 134 -19.34 -14.83 48.04
CA PRO A 134 -20.57 -14.27 48.62
C PRO A 134 -20.37 -13.48 49.94
N THR A 135 -21.51 -12.99 50.45
CA THR A 135 -21.83 -12.70 51.87
C THR A 135 -21.72 -11.22 52.31
N SER A 136 -22.86 -10.57 52.55
CA SER A 136 -23.26 -10.24 53.92
C SER A 136 -24.68 -9.68 53.98
N THR A 137 -25.50 -10.43 54.69
CA THR A 137 -26.79 -10.14 55.31
C THR A 137 -26.89 -8.75 55.95
N GLY A 138 -28.06 -8.10 55.85
CA GLY A 138 -28.64 -7.37 56.99
C GLY A 138 -29.40 -6.07 56.73
N LEU A 139 -30.73 -6.13 56.99
CA LEU A 139 -31.63 -5.10 57.57
C LEU A 139 -31.80 -3.75 56.82
N GLY A 140 -32.98 -3.20 56.52
CA GLY A 140 -34.39 -3.49 56.83
C GLY A 140 -35.20 -2.17 56.83
N ARG A 141 -36.51 -2.27 56.52
CA ARG A 141 -37.63 -1.34 56.86
C ARG A 141 -37.73 -0.09 55.94
N SER A 142 -38.81 0.02 55.14
CA SER A 142 -40.14 0.59 55.46
C SER A 142 -40.09 2.09 55.72
#